data_AF-A0A0G2EA40-F1
#
_entry.id   AF-A0A0G2EA40-F1
#
_cell.length_a   1.000
_cell.length_b   1.000
_cell.length_c   1.000
_cell.angle_alpha   90.00
_cell.angle_beta   90.00
_cell.angle_gamma   90.00
#
_symmetry.space_group_name_H-M   'P 1'
#
loop_
_entity.id
_entity.type
_entity.pdbx_description
1 polymer ?
#
loop_
_entity_poly.entity_id
_entity_poly.type
_entity_poly.pdbx_seq_one_letter_code
_entity_poly.pdbx_strand_id
1 'polypeptide(L)'
;MLLTMGVLILAGNTCYPIFLRLIVWSMQKLLPATERWDDLRHTLQFLLDHPRRCYTNLFPSQHTWWLLLSVITLNAIDWAAFEVLNIGNKAINDLPTAAEIIDGLFQALAVRSGGFYVVPITTVRISLQVLYVIMMYISVYPVVITMRNSNVYEERSLGIYADDPHLDALNEMHEKKQSFFGFVKERFLGPKGEEQTKSYFLHQQLQAQLAHDLWWLVLAVFVIMIIEGGQFERDPANFSVFNVIFETVSGYGCVGVSTGVTYDAFSFSGSWHKLSKLVLCVVMLRGRHRGLPVAIDKAVLLPSEAQYQAEEEDAQLRMERTVSRRDIV
;
A
#
# COMPACT_ATOMS: atom_id res chain seq x y z
N MET A 1 -8.39 2.36 26.23
CA MET A 1 -8.72 1.24 25.33
C MET A 1 -8.66 1.65 23.86
N LEU A 2 -9.30 2.74 23.42
CA LEU A 2 -9.22 3.20 22.03
C LEU A 2 -7.78 3.50 21.57
N LEU A 3 -7.01 4.24 22.38
CA LEU A 3 -5.63 4.58 22.03
C LEU A 3 -4.72 3.34 21.95
N THR A 4 -4.88 2.39 22.88
CA THR A 4 -4.13 1.12 22.84
C THR A 4 -4.50 0.29 21.61
N MET A 5 -5.79 0.19 21.28
CA MET A 5 -6.26 -0.51 20.08
C MET A 5 -5.78 0.18 18.79
N GLY A 6 -5.80 1.52 18.74
CA GLY A 6 -5.31 2.29 17.59
C GLY A 6 -3.83 2.03 17.32
N VAL A 7 -3.00 1.99 18.37
CA VAL A 7 -1.57 1.63 18.25
C VAL A 7 -1.40 0.19 17.75
N LEU A 8 -2.18 -0.77 18.26
CA LEU A 8 -2.16 -2.16 17.81
C LEU A 8 -2.58 -2.32 16.34
N ILE A 9 -3.61 -1.59 15.90
CA ILE A 9 -4.06 -1.58 14.50
C ILE A 9 -2.96 -1.02 13.59
N LEU A 10 -2.32 0.08 14.01
CA LEU A 10 -1.22 0.68 13.27
C LEU A 10 -0.02 -0.29 13.20
N ALA A 11 0.32 -0.95 14.31
CA ALA A 11 1.39 -1.94 14.41
C ALA A 11 1.13 -3.22 13.61
N GLY A 12 -0.09 -3.41 13.10
CA GLY A 12 -0.45 -4.48 12.18
C GLY A 12 0.16 -4.31 10.79
N ASN A 13 -0.57 -4.76 9.77
CA ASN A 13 -0.07 -4.95 8.40
C ASN A 13 0.61 -3.70 7.77
N THR A 14 0.23 -2.49 8.19
CA THR A 14 0.73 -1.25 7.57
C THR A 14 2.09 -0.81 8.13
N CYS A 15 2.24 -0.76 9.46
CA CYS A 15 3.50 -0.33 10.08
C CYS A 15 4.34 -1.50 10.60
N TYR A 16 3.95 -2.75 10.34
CA TYR A 16 4.76 -3.92 10.67
C TYR A 16 6.25 -3.77 10.27
N PRO A 17 6.61 -3.32 9.05
CA PRO A 17 8.00 -3.06 8.67
C PRO A 17 8.74 -2.04 9.55
N ILE A 18 8.02 -1.01 9.99
CA ILE A 18 8.55 0.07 10.83
C ILE A 18 8.78 -0.46 12.24
N PHE A 19 7.77 -1.11 12.82
CA PHE A 19 7.87 -1.69 14.16
C PHE A 19 8.93 -2.79 14.23
N LEU A 20 9.01 -3.66 13.23
CA LEU A 20 10.04 -4.69 13.16
C LEU A 20 11.45 -4.07 13.18
N ARG A 21 11.68 -3.02 12.39
CA ARG A 21 12.98 -2.31 12.39
C ARG A 21 13.27 -1.67 13.75
N LEU A 22 12.27 -1.02 14.36
CA LEU A 22 12.42 -0.40 15.68
C LEU A 22 12.74 -1.44 16.76
N ILE A 23 12.11 -2.61 16.71
CA ILE A 23 12.38 -3.73 17.61
C ILE A 23 13.84 -4.20 17.45
N VAL A 24 14.29 -4.48 16.23
CA VAL A 24 15.67 -4.90 15.97
C VAL A 24 16.70 -3.85 16.42
N TRP A 25 16.44 -2.58 16.12
CA TRP A 25 17.30 -1.47 16.52
C TRP A 25 17.33 -1.28 18.05
N SER A 26 16.18 -1.40 18.72
CA SER A 26 16.11 -1.31 20.18
C SER A 26 16.83 -2.48 20.85
N MET A 27 16.70 -3.71 20.33
CA MET A 27 17.47 -4.86 20.80
C MET A 27 18.98 -4.61 20.67
N GLN A 28 19.44 -4.07 19.54
CA GLN A 28 20.85 -3.73 19.35
C GLN A 28 21.36 -2.70 20.39
N LYS A 29 20.54 -1.71 20.75
CA LYS A 29 20.89 -0.65 21.72
C LYS A 29 20.81 -1.11 23.18
N LEU A 30 19.91 -2.04 23.49
CA LEU A 30 19.72 -2.57 24.85
C LEU A 30 20.74 -3.66 25.22
N LEU A 31 21.47 -4.19 24.23
CA LEU A 31 22.49 -5.22 24.46
C LEU A 31 23.71 -4.66 25.22
N PRO A 32 24.07 -5.21 26.40
CA PRO A 32 25.22 -4.75 27.17
C PRO A 32 26.55 -4.98 26.44
N ALA A 33 27.54 -4.11 26.68
CA ALA A 33 28.88 -4.19 26.09
C ALA A 33 29.74 -5.24 26.81
N THR A 34 29.34 -6.50 26.69
CA THR A 34 30.06 -7.66 27.25
C THR A 34 30.46 -8.60 26.13
N GLU A 35 31.66 -9.20 26.19
CA GLU A 35 32.18 -10.12 25.15
C GLU A 35 31.18 -11.22 24.73
N ARG A 36 30.34 -11.69 25.65
CA ARG A 36 29.33 -12.72 25.38
C ARG A 36 28.22 -12.30 24.39
N TRP A 37 28.01 -11.00 24.20
CA TRP A 37 26.93 -10.44 23.37
C TRP A 37 27.43 -9.76 22.09
N ASP A 38 28.74 -9.76 21.83
CA ASP A 38 29.30 -9.12 20.64
C ASP A 38 28.87 -9.82 19.36
N ASP A 39 28.84 -11.16 19.34
CA ASP A 39 28.35 -11.93 18.19
C ASP A 39 26.89 -11.57 17.83
N LEU A 40 26.03 -11.43 18.84
CA LEU A 40 24.63 -11.06 18.65
C LEU A 40 24.49 -9.61 18.15
N ARG A 41 25.34 -8.70 18.65
CA ARG A 41 25.39 -7.31 18.20
C ARG A 41 25.81 -7.21 16.74
N HIS A 42 26.85 -7.95 16.33
CA HIS A 42 27.30 -8.02 14.94
C HIS A 42 26.22 -8.61 14.02
N THR A 43 25.52 -9.65 14.48
CA THR A 43 24.41 -10.26 13.73
C THR A 43 23.24 -9.28 13.55
N LEU A 44 22.84 -8.57 14.62
CA LEU A 44 21.79 -7.54 14.56
C LEU A 44 22.18 -6.35 13.67
N GLN A 45 23.46 -5.96 13.70
CA GLN A 45 23.98 -4.90 12.84
C GLN A 45 23.96 -5.33 11.37
N PHE A 46 24.42 -6.56 11.07
CA PHE A 46 24.33 -7.12 9.73
C PHE A 46 22.88 -7.20 9.21
N LEU A 47 21.93 -7.55 10.08
CA LEU A 47 20.50 -7.57 9.76
C LEU A 47 19.96 -6.17 9.40
N LEU A 48 20.45 -5.11 10.05
CA LEU A 48 20.05 -3.73 9.77
C LEU A 48 20.72 -3.15 8.52
N ASP A 49 21.93 -3.59 8.21
CA ASP A 49 22.72 -3.17 7.05
C ASP A 49 22.27 -3.89 5.75
N HIS A 50 21.88 -5.17 5.85
CA HIS A 50 21.37 -5.98 4.72
C HIS A 50 19.95 -6.51 4.96
N PRO A 51 18.95 -5.63 5.15
CA PRO A 51 17.64 -6.02 5.65
C PRO A 51 16.87 -6.96 4.72
N ARG A 52 17.01 -6.77 3.39
CA ARG A 52 16.28 -7.55 2.39
C ARG A 52 16.78 -8.96 2.15
N ARG A 53 18.01 -9.29 2.55
CA ARG A 53 18.55 -10.65 2.41
C ARG A 53 18.01 -11.60 3.46
N CYS A 54 17.57 -11.07 4.59
CA CYS A 54 17.11 -11.87 5.72
C CYS A 54 15.59 -11.85 5.86
N TYR A 55 14.92 -10.77 5.44
CA TYR A 55 13.47 -10.67 5.56
C TYR A 55 12.83 -9.68 4.57
N THR A 56 11.75 -10.12 3.91
CA THR A 56 11.08 -9.39 2.82
C THR A 56 10.43 -8.07 3.27
N ASN A 57 9.93 -8.02 4.51
CA ASN A 57 9.31 -6.81 5.08
C ASN A 57 10.30 -5.94 5.87
N LEU A 58 11.60 -6.23 5.85
CA LEU A 58 12.60 -5.36 6.46
C LEU A 58 13.15 -4.42 5.37
N PHE A 59 12.78 -3.15 5.45
CA PHE A 59 13.22 -2.14 4.48
C PHE A 59 14.48 -1.41 4.93
N PRO A 60 15.27 -0.81 4.02
CA PRO A 60 16.33 0.16 4.34
C PRO A 60 15.79 1.42 5.03
N SER A 61 16.67 2.17 5.73
CA SER A 61 16.28 3.25 6.64
C SER A 61 15.52 4.37 5.94
N GLN A 62 15.98 4.74 4.75
CA GLN A 62 15.36 5.78 3.92
C GLN A 62 13.91 5.42 3.57
N HIS A 63 13.67 4.18 3.17
CA HIS A 63 12.36 3.68 2.79
C HIS A 63 11.42 3.49 3.98
N THR A 64 11.95 3.13 5.15
CA THR A 64 11.13 3.04 6.38
C THR A 64 10.66 4.42 6.83
N TRP A 65 11.51 5.44 6.71
CA TRP A 65 11.13 6.84 6.96
C TRP A 65 10.12 7.38 5.95
N TRP A 66 10.29 7.05 4.67
CA TRP A 66 9.31 7.42 3.64
C TRP A 66 7.94 6.79 3.93
N LEU A 67 7.90 5.48 4.23
CA LEU A 67 6.67 4.78 4.60
C LEU A 67 6.00 5.40 5.83
N LEU A 68 6.79 5.69 6.87
CA LEU A 68 6.29 6.34 8.08
C LEU A 68 5.66 7.71 7.77
N LEU A 69 6.34 8.54 6.97
CA LEU A 69 5.83 9.85 6.58
C LEU A 69 4.55 9.75 5.76
N SER A 70 4.48 8.83 4.80
CA SER A 70 3.27 8.60 4.00
C SER A 70 2.09 8.14 4.86
N VAL A 71 2.31 7.23 5.82
CA VAL A 71 1.26 6.74 6.72
C VAL A 71 0.75 7.83 7.65
N ILE A 72 1.65 8.65 8.21
CA ILE A 72 1.27 9.78 9.07
C ILE A 72 0.45 10.80 8.25
N THR A 73 0.90 11.12 7.04
CA THR A 73 0.23 12.11 6.18
C THR A 73 -1.19 11.64 5.80
N LEU A 74 -1.35 10.39 5.36
CA LEU A 74 -2.67 9.86 4.99
C LEU A 74 -3.62 9.81 6.20
N ASN A 75 -3.15 9.34 7.37
CA ASN A 75 -3.95 9.37 8.60
C ASN A 75 -4.33 10.78 9.04
N ALA A 76 -3.41 11.74 8.91
CA ALA A 76 -3.69 13.13 9.27
C ALA A 76 -4.78 13.74 8.37
N ILE A 77 -4.77 13.42 7.08
CA ILE A 77 -5.82 13.83 6.14
C ILE A 77 -7.17 13.22 6.55
N ASP A 78 -7.21 11.91 6.87
CA ASP A 78 -8.44 11.24 7.29
C ASP A 78 -9.00 11.81 8.59
N TRP A 79 -8.13 12.05 9.57
CA TRP A 79 -8.53 12.63 10.85
C TRP A 79 -9.02 14.07 10.67
N ALA A 80 -8.29 14.91 9.94
CA ALA A 80 -8.72 16.28 9.68
C ALA A 80 -10.05 16.32 8.90
N ALA A 81 -10.22 15.45 7.92
CA ALA A 81 -11.46 15.36 7.16
C ALA A 81 -12.63 14.86 8.01
N PHE A 82 -12.40 13.95 8.97
CA PHE A 82 -13.41 13.53 9.93
C PHE A 82 -13.93 14.72 10.74
N GLU A 83 -13.03 15.47 11.36
CA GLU A 83 -13.39 16.64 12.16
C GLU A 83 -14.11 17.71 11.32
N VAL A 84 -13.57 18.05 10.14
CA VAL A 84 -14.11 19.13 9.30
C VAL A 84 -15.44 18.76 8.65
N LEU A 85 -15.60 17.53 8.16
CA LEU A 85 -16.81 17.12 7.46
C LEU A 85 -17.96 16.77 8.41
N ASN A 86 -17.67 16.39 9.66
CA ASN A 86 -18.72 16.08 10.64
C ASN A 86 -19.22 17.29 11.42
N ILE A 87 -18.71 18.50 11.16
CA ILE A 87 -19.24 19.73 11.76
C ILE A 87 -20.76 19.81 11.55
N GLY A 88 -21.48 20.05 12.64
CA GLY A 88 -22.94 20.12 12.64
C GLY A 88 -23.69 18.77 12.54
N ASN A 89 -23.02 17.63 12.67
CA ASN A 89 -23.69 16.34 12.77
C ASN A 89 -24.17 16.08 14.21
N LYS A 90 -25.49 16.07 14.44
CA LYS A 90 -26.09 15.84 15.77
C LYS A 90 -25.76 14.46 16.34
N ALA A 91 -25.51 13.46 15.50
CA ALA A 91 -25.16 12.11 15.96
C ALA A 91 -23.77 12.02 16.62
N ILE A 92 -22.91 13.01 16.41
CA ILE A 92 -21.52 13.05 16.88
C ILE A 92 -21.32 14.21 17.87
N ASN A 93 -21.92 15.37 17.60
CA ASN A 93 -21.74 16.60 18.40
C ASN A 93 -22.41 16.61 19.78
N ASP A 94 -23.20 15.58 20.11
CA ASP A 94 -23.79 15.44 21.45
C ASP A 94 -22.74 14.98 22.49
N LEU A 95 -21.55 14.56 22.03
CA LEU A 95 -20.42 14.14 22.87
C LEU A 95 -19.51 15.32 23.25
N PRO A 96 -18.75 15.21 24.36
CA PRO A 96 -17.72 16.18 24.69
C PRO A 96 -16.68 16.30 23.56
N THR A 97 -16.29 17.52 23.19
CA THR A 97 -15.37 17.78 22.07
C THR A 97 -14.03 17.04 22.19
N ALA A 98 -13.56 16.79 23.41
CA ALA A 98 -12.34 16.00 23.63
C ALA A 98 -12.50 14.51 23.26
N ALA A 99 -13.71 13.95 23.41
CA ALA A 99 -14.01 12.57 23.01
C ALA A 99 -14.15 12.47 21.49
N GLU A 100 -14.81 13.45 20.86
CA GLU A 100 -14.96 13.53 19.40
C GLU A 100 -13.60 13.48 18.69
N ILE A 101 -12.63 14.25 19.17
CA ILE A 101 -11.27 14.29 18.60
C ILE A 101 -10.57 12.93 18.69
N ILE A 102 -10.75 12.21 19.81
CA ILE A 102 -10.17 10.90 20.03
C ILE A 102 -10.87 9.84 19.18
N ASP A 103 -12.19 9.94 19.03
CA ASP A 103 -12.99 9.04 18.20
C ASP A 103 -12.64 9.23 16.72
N GLY A 104 -12.44 10.47 16.27
CA GLY A 104 -11.96 10.79 14.94
C GLY A 104 -10.57 10.23 14.66
N LEU A 105 -9.64 10.37 15.60
CA LEU A 105 -8.31 9.79 15.50
C LEU A 105 -8.36 8.26 15.42
N PHE A 106 -9.15 7.62 16.29
CA PHE A 106 -9.30 6.17 16.27
C PHE A 106 -9.94 5.68 14.96
N GLN A 107 -10.96 6.38 14.47
CA GLN A 107 -11.65 6.06 13.24
C GLN A 107 -10.71 6.16 12.03
N ALA A 108 -9.90 7.23 11.95
CA ALA A 108 -8.89 7.40 10.90
C ALA A 108 -7.86 6.25 10.88
N LEU A 109 -7.46 5.76 12.06
CA LEU A 109 -6.57 4.60 12.18
C LEU A 109 -7.27 3.28 11.78
N ALA A 110 -8.55 3.12 12.13
CA ALA A 110 -9.28 1.87 11.96
C ALA A 110 -9.77 1.60 10.52
N VAL A 111 -10.04 2.65 9.74
CA VAL A 111 -10.48 2.59 8.32
C VAL A 111 -9.44 1.94 7.39
N ARG A 112 -8.22 1.66 7.86
CA ARG A 112 -7.18 1.03 7.06
C ARG A 112 -7.22 -0.50 7.06
N SER A 113 -7.34 -1.10 8.24
CA SER A 113 -7.21 -2.56 8.41
C SER A 113 -7.66 -3.05 9.79
N GLY A 114 -8.39 -2.21 10.54
CA GLY A 114 -8.88 -2.56 11.87
C GLY A 114 -10.27 -3.21 11.85
N GLY A 115 -11.14 -2.80 10.93
CA GLY A 115 -12.54 -3.27 10.87
C GLY A 115 -13.42 -2.76 12.01
N PHE A 116 -12.81 -2.11 13.00
CA PHE A 116 -13.49 -1.46 14.10
C PHE A 116 -13.95 -0.07 13.69
N TYR A 117 -15.13 0.32 14.15
CA TYR A 117 -15.62 1.68 14.03
C TYR A 117 -16.24 2.07 15.37
N VAL A 118 -15.99 3.30 15.80
CA VAL A 118 -16.63 3.85 17.03
C VAL A 118 -17.95 4.50 16.66
N VAL A 119 -17.98 5.17 15.50
CA VAL A 119 -19.17 5.82 14.96
C VAL A 119 -19.74 4.97 13.82
N PRO A 120 -21.03 4.60 13.84
CA PRO A 120 -21.65 3.85 12.76
C PRO A 120 -21.52 4.60 11.44
N ILE A 121 -21.06 3.92 10.39
CA ILE A 121 -20.78 4.53 9.09
C ILE A 121 -22.03 5.18 8.48
N THR A 122 -23.21 4.66 8.76
CA THR A 122 -24.51 5.20 8.31
C THR A 122 -24.84 6.57 8.89
N THR A 123 -24.32 6.91 10.07
CA THR A 123 -24.56 8.20 10.74
C THR A 123 -23.60 9.30 10.31
N VAL A 124 -22.52 8.90 9.65
CA VAL A 124 -21.50 9.79 9.10
C VAL A 124 -22.01 10.45 7.83
N ARG A 125 -21.59 11.70 7.55
CA ARG A 125 -21.96 12.38 6.30
C ARG A 125 -21.49 11.62 5.06
N ILE A 126 -22.31 11.66 3.99
CA ILE A 126 -22.02 11.01 2.71
C ILE A 126 -20.64 11.39 2.14
N SER A 127 -20.21 12.65 2.30
CA SER A 127 -18.89 13.12 1.85
C SER A 127 -17.74 12.37 2.51
N LEU A 128 -17.87 12.05 3.80
CA LEU A 128 -16.85 11.30 4.54
C LEU A 128 -16.90 9.81 4.22
N GLN A 129 -18.09 9.25 3.96
CA GLN A 129 -18.21 7.88 3.44
C GLN A 129 -17.48 7.71 2.10
N VAL A 130 -17.62 8.68 1.18
CA VAL A 130 -16.89 8.69 -0.09
C VAL A 130 -15.38 8.76 0.13
N LEU A 131 -14.92 9.62 1.05
CA LEU A 131 -13.51 9.71 1.41
C LEU A 131 -12.98 8.36 1.93
N TYR A 132 -13.74 7.68 2.79
CA TYR A 132 -13.38 6.37 3.30
C TYR A 132 -13.25 5.33 2.19
N VAL A 133 -14.15 5.31 1.20
CA VAL A 133 -14.00 4.42 0.04
C VAL A 133 -12.66 4.64 -0.67
N ILE A 134 -12.30 5.90 -0.93
CA ILE A 134 -11.04 6.26 -1.57
C ILE A 134 -9.85 5.82 -0.71
N MET A 135 -9.90 6.08 0.60
CA MET A 135 -8.79 5.82 1.52
C MET A 135 -8.63 4.34 1.83
N MET A 136 -9.70 3.57 1.96
CA MET A 136 -9.67 2.10 2.07
C MET A 136 -8.94 1.48 0.86
N TYR A 137 -9.16 2.03 -0.34
CA TYR A 137 -8.46 1.59 -1.55
C TYR A 137 -6.98 1.99 -1.54
N ILE A 138 -6.68 3.26 -1.26
CA ILE A 138 -5.32 3.82 -1.38
C ILE A 138 -4.38 3.35 -0.27
N SER A 139 -4.91 3.03 0.91
CA SER A 139 -4.13 2.83 2.15
C SER A 139 -3.10 1.69 2.12
N VAL A 140 -3.21 0.76 1.18
CA VAL A 140 -2.23 -0.34 1.01
C VAL A 140 -1.05 0.05 0.11
N TYR A 141 -1.19 1.08 -0.73
CA TYR A 141 -0.14 1.44 -1.69
C TYR A 141 1.16 1.94 -1.09
N PRO A 142 1.21 2.72 0.02
CA PRO A 142 2.48 3.10 0.62
C PRO A 142 3.38 1.90 0.93
N VAL A 143 2.82 0.82 1.47
CA VAL A 143 3.57 -0.41 1.78
C VAL A 143 4.03 -1.08 0.48
N VAL A 144 3.14 -1.24 -0.50
CA VAL A 144 3.47 -1.89 -1.79
C VAL A 144 4.53 -1.11 -2.57
N ILE A 145 4.44 0.21 -2.61
CA ILE A 145 5.43 1.09 -3.26
C ILE A 145 6.79 0.94 -2.57
N THR A 146 6.81 0.92 -1.24
CA THR A 146 8.04 0.72 -0.46
C THR A 146 8.66 -0.65 -0.75
N MET A 147 7.84 -1.70 -0.84
CA MET A 147 8.27 -3.05 -1.21
C MET A 147 8.86 -3.13 -2.62
N ARG A 148 8.29 -2.43 -3.60
CA ARG A 148 8.80 -2.48 -4.98
C ARG A 148 10.06 -1.66 -5.15
N ASN A 149 10.08 -0.44 -4.60
CA ASN A 149 11.22 0.46 -4.73
C ASN A 149 12.47 -0.12 -4.07
N SER A 150 12.32 -0.80 -2.93
CA SER A 150 13.49 -1.42 -2.31
C SER A 150 13.89 -2.78 -2.93
N ASN A 151 13.10 -3.36 -3.85
CA ASN A 151 13.47 -4.58 -4.59
C ASN A 151 14.50 -4.29 -5.70
N VAL A 152 14.38 -3.12 -6.33
CA VAL A 152 15.23 -2.67 -7.45
C VAL A 152 16.69 -2.42 -7.00
N TYR A 153 16.96 -2.26 -5.71
CA TYR A 153 18.33 -2.04 -5.21
C TYR A 153 19.24 -3.27 -5.37
N GLU A 154 18.70 -4.50 -5.44
CA GLU A 154 19.52 -5.69 -5.74
C GLU A 154 19.67 -5.97 -7.24
N GLU A 155 18.73 -5.54 -8.08
CA GLU A 155 18.86 -5.63 -9.55
C GLU A 155 20.07 -4.83 -10.06
N ARG A 156 20.43 -3.75 -9.35
CA ARG A 156 21.57 -2.90 -9.72
C ARG A 156 22.93 -3.41 -9.23
N SER A 157 22.97 -4.22 -8.16
CA SER A 157 24.21 -4.91 -7.74
C SER A 157 24.54 -6.13 -8.60
N LEU A 158 23.56 -6.64 -9.35
CA LEU A 158 23.69 -7.78 -10.28
C LEU A 158 23.97 -7.36 -11.74
N GLY A 159 23.93 -6.07 -12.09
CA GLY A 159 24.33 -5.61 -13.44
C GLY A 159 23.36 -5.92 -14.59
N ILE A 160 22.11 -6.36 -14.32
CA ILE A 160 21.21 -6.93 -15.34
C ILE A 160 20.37 -5.87 -16.09
N TYR A 161 20.90 -4.67 -16.35
CA TYR A 161 20.25 -3.74 -17.29
C TYR A 161 21.32 -2.99 -18.10
N ALA A 162 21.64 -3.56 -19.27
CA ALA A 162 22.09 -2.80 -20.42
C ALA A 162 20.87 -2.51 -21.31
N ASP A 163 20.84 -1.31 -21.90
CA ASP A 163 19.74 -0.70 -22.64
C ASP A 163 19.06 -1.65 -23.65
N ASP A 164 17.73 -1.74 -23.57
CA ASP A 164 16.91 -2.49 -24.52
C ASP A 164 16.25 -1.48 -25.50
N PRO A 165 16.81 -1.26 -26.70
CA PRO A 165 16.43 -0.17 -27.62
C PRO A 165 15.01 -0.28 -28.19
N HIS A 166 14.30 -1.36 -27.89
CA HIS A 166 12.91 -1.57 -28.32
C HIS A 166 11.89 -0.81 -27.44
N LEU A 167 12.30 -0.34 -26.25
CA LEU A 167 11.45 0.43 -25.33
C LEU A 167 11.35 1.92 -25.72
N ASP A 168 12.37 2.46 -26.39
CA ASP A 168 12.43 3.88 -26.78
C ASP A 168 11.46 4.21 -27.94
N ALA A 169 11.24 3.26 -28.87
CA ALA A 169 10.30 3.45 -29.98
C ALA A 169 8.83 3.50 -29.55
N LEU A 170 8.48 2.90 -28.40
CA LEU A 170 7.14 2.97 -27.83
C LEU A 170 6.89 4.29 -27.09
N ASN A 171 7.96 4.96 -26.62
CA ASN A 171 7.88 6.24 -25.90
C ASN A 171 7.56 7.41 -26.83
N GLU A 172 8.08 7.44 -28.06
CA GLU A 172 7.82 8.52 -29.03
C GLU A 172 6.32 8.61 -29.43
N MET A 173 5.61 7.48 -29.45
CA MET A 173 4.20 7.45 -29.87
C MET A 173 3.26 8.02 -28.79
N HIS A 174 3.67 8.01 -27.52
CA HIS A 174 2.84 8.42 -26.38
C HIS A 174 3.07 9.87 -25.91
N GLU A 175 4.16 10.50 -26.36
CA GLU A 175 4.57 11.86 -25.97
C GLU A 175 3.53 12.93 -26.36
N LYS A 176 2.76 12.69 -27.44
CA LYS A 176 1.82 13.66 -28.01
C LYS A 176 0.59 13.94 -27.14
N LYS A 177 0.27 13.07 -26.18
CA LYS A 177 -0.93 13.21 -25.31
C LYS A 177 -0.63 13.90 -23.98
N GLN A 178 0.65 14.06 -23.62
CA GLN A 178 1.11 14.44 -22.28
C GLN A 178 1.40 15.95 -22.10
N SER A 179 1.46 16.69 -23.21
CA SER A 179 1.76 18.14 -23.23
C SER A 179 0.84 18.97 -22.31
N PHE A 180 -0.41 18.58 -22.11
CA PHE A 180 -1.36 19.32 -21.27
C PHE A 180 -1.11 19.18 -19.77
N PHE A 181 -0.68 18.00 -19.30
CA PHE A 181 -0.45 17.73 -17.87
C PHE A 181 0.94 18.21 -17.41
N GLY A 182 1.92 18.25 -18.31
CA GLY A 182 3.26 18.79 -18.06
C GLY A 182 3.23 20.28 -17.71
N PHE A 183 2.41 21.06 -18.41
CA PHE A 183 2.31 22.52 -18.23
C PHE A 183 1.78 22.94 -16.85
N VAL A 184 0.87 22.16 -16.25
CA VAL A 184 0.31 22.46 -14.90
C VAL A 184 1.30 22.11 -13.79
N LYS A 185 2.07 21.03 -13.96
CA LYS A 185 3.06 20.54 -13.00
C LYS A 185 4.26 21.49 -12.87
N GLU A 186 4.69 22.09 -13.98
CA GLU A 186 5.84 22.99 -14.05
C GLU A 186 5.58 24.34 -13.35
N ARG A 187 4.32 24.76 -13.23
CA ARG A 187 3.97 26.05 -12.60
C ARG A 187 3.84 26.00 -11.07
N PHE A 188 3.69 24.82 -10.48
CA PHE A 188 3.49 24.66 -9.03
C PHE A 188 4.69 24.07 -8.27
N LEU A 189 5.59 23.35 -8.93
CA LEU A 189 6.71 22.68 -8.29
C LEU A 189 7.98 22.91 -9.12
N GLY A 190 8.89 23.73 -8.60
CA GLY A 190 10.16 24.09 -9.25
C GLY A 190 11.08 22.89 -9.52
N PRO A 191 12.14 23.07 -10.32
CA PRO A 191 12.89 21.98 -10.92
C PRO A 191 13.80 21.30 -9.89
N LYS A 192 13.70 19.98 -9.77
CA LYS A 192 14.73 19.13 -9.14
C LYS A 192 15.08 18.01 -10.11
N GLY A 193 16.37 17.96 -10.47
CA GLY A 193 16.95 17.14 -11.54
C GLY A 193 17.14 15.66 -11.22
N GLU A 194 17.35 14.91 -12.30
CA GLU A 194 17.96 13.57 -12.47
C GLU A 194 17.44 12.35 -11.69
N GLU A 195 16.72 12.49 -10.57
CA GLU A 195 15.99 11.35 -9.94
C GLU A 195 14.67 11.03 -10.65
N GLN A 196 14.21 11.90 -11.56
CA GLN A 196 12.90 11.80 -12.19
C GLN A 196 12.74 10.60 -13.12
N THR A 197 13.78 10.17 -13.86
CA THR A 197 13.66 9.12 -14.88
C THR A 197 13.30 7.76 -14.26
N LYS A 198 13.89 7.41 -13.11
CA LYS A 198 13.62 6.15 -12.40
C LYS A 198 12.24 6.14 -11.72
N SER A 199 11.87 7.29 -11.13
CA SER A 199 10.55 7.45 -10.52
C SER A 199 9.43 7.37 -11.56
N TYR A 200 9.68 7.84 -12.79
CA TYR A 200 8.69 7.87 -13.87
C TYR A 200 8.30 6.46 -14.33
N PHE A 201 9.26 5.57 -14.58
CA PHE A 201 8.99 4.17 -14.95
C PHE A 201 8.25 3.40 -13.83
N LEU A 202 8.63 3.61 -12.57
CA LEU A 202 7.93 3.03 -11.42
C LEU A 202 6.50 3.55 -11.29
N HIS A 203 6.27 4.86 -11.47
CA HIS A 203 4.93 5.45 -11.47
C HIS A 203 4.07 4.92 -12.62
N GLN A 204 4.66 4.70 -13.80
CA GLN A 204 3.96 4.20 -14.98
C GLN A 204 3.55 2.73 -14.82
N GLN A 205 4.43 1.88 -14.28
CA GLN A 205 4.09 0.48 -13.95
C GLN A 205 3.09 0.38 -12.80
N LEU A 206 3.18 1.27 -11.80
CA LEU A 206 2.18 1.36 -10.72
C LEU A 206 0.81 1.76 -11.28
N GLN A 207 0.72 2.80 -12.11
CA GLN A 207 -0.54 3.23 -12.71
C GLN A 207 -1.20 2.15 -13.57
N ALA A 208 -0.41 1.41 -14.36
CA ALA A 208 -0.93 0.31 -15.17
C ALA A 208 -1.52 -0.82 -14.31
N GLN A 209 -0.86 -1.16 -13.19
CA GLN A 209 -1.35 -2.19 -12.28
C GLN A 209 -2.53 -1.73 -11.42
N LEU A 210 -2.54 -0.47 -10.99
CA LEU A 210 -3.67 0.17 -10.32
C LEU A 210 -4.93 0.12 -11.20
N ALA A 211 -4.79 0.44 -12.48
CA ALA A 211 -5.87 0.36 -13.45
C ALA A 211 -6.35 -1.09 -13.65
N HIS A 212 -5.43 -2.06 -13.70
CA HIS A 212 -5.79 -3.47 -13.80
C HIS A 212 -6.60 -3.94 -12.60
N ASP A 213 -6.16 -3.61 -11.38
CA ASP A 213 -6.86 -4.00 -10.16
C ASP A 213 -8.22 -3.29 -9.99
N LEU A 214 -8.31 -2.02 -10.40
CA LEU A 214 -9.57 -1.28 -10.39
C LEU A 214 -10.60 -1.90 -11.34
N TRP A 215 -10.19 -2.36 -12.52
CA TRP A 215 -11.10 -3.01 -13.48
C TRP A 215 -11.81 -4.22 -12.89
N TRP A 216 -11.09 -5.07 -12.15
CA TRP A 216 -11.68 -6.23 -11.51
C TRP A 216 -12.63 -5.88 -10.37
N LEU A 217 -12.35 -4.80 -9.64
CA LEU A 217 -13.26 -4.29 -8.62
C LEU A 217 -14.55 -3.75 -9.24
N VAL A 218 -14.44 -2.98 -10.33
CA VAL A 218 -15.59 -2.48 -11.09
C VAL A 218 -16.43 -3.63 -11.65
N LEU A 219 -15.78 -4.66 -12.21
CA LEU A 219 -16.45 -5.87 -12.69
C LEU A 219 -17.20 -6.59 -11.57
N ALA A 220 -16.60 -6.73 -10.40
CA ALA A 220 -17.25 -7.37 -9.26
C ALA A 220 -18.48 -6.59 -8.77
N VAL A 221 -18.38 -5.26 -8.65
CA VAL A 221 -19.52 -4.39 -8.32
C VAL A 221 -20.63 -4.57 -9.36
N PHE A 222 -20.29 -4.57 -10.65
CA PHE A 222 -21.25 -4.75 -11.73
C PHE A 222 -21.99 -6.10 -11.64
N VAL A 223 -21.26 -7.19 -11.40
CA VAL A 223 -21.86 -8.52 -11.23
C VAL A 223 -22.76 -8.59 -10.00
N ILE A 224 -22.33 -8.02 -8.86
CA ILE A 224 -23.15 -7.96 -7.63
C ILE A 224 -24.44 -7.17 -7.90
N MET A 225 -24.35 -6.03 -8.58
CA MET A 225 -25.53 -5.22 -8.92
C MET A 225 -26.52 -5.94 -9.84
N ILE A 226 -26.05 -6.78 -10.77
CA ILE A 226 -26.94 -7.60 -11.61
C ILE A 226 -27.71 -8.62 -10.75
N ILE A 227 -27.00 -9.29 -9.82
CA ILE A 227 -27.60 -10.33 -8.98
C ILE A 227 -28.57 -9.72 -7.96
N GLU A 228 -28.20 -8.60 -7.35
CA GLU A 228 -29.01 -7.89 -6.34
C GLU A 228 -30.06 -6.95 -6.94
N GLY A 229 -30.19 -6.88 -8.27
CA GLY A 229 -31.11 -5.94 -8.95
C GLY A 229 -32.56 -6.08 -8.47
N GLY A 230 -33.03 -7.30 -8.22
CA GLY A 230 -34.39 -7.53 -7.69
C GLY A 230 -34.56 -7.06 -6.24
N GLN A 231 -33.49 -7.00 -5.46
CA GLN A 231 -33.51 -6.51 -4.08
C GLN A 231 -33.39 -4.98 -4.05
N PHE A 232 -32.66 -4.39 -5.00
CA PHE A 232 -32.64 -2.94 -5.24
C PHE A 232 -34.03 -2.38 -5.59
N GLU A 233 -34.80 -3.06 -6.45
CA GLU A 233 -36.16 -2.62 -6.80
C GLU A 233 -37.13 -2.63 -5.61
N ARG A 234 -36.92 -3.55 -4.66
CA ARG A 234 -37.75 -3.67 -3.46
C ARG A 234 -37.42 -2.63 -2.41
N ASP A 235 -36.13 -2.36 -2.21
CA ASP A 235 -35.63 -1.45 -1.18
C ASP A 235 -34.41 -0.65 -1.68
N PRO A 236 -34.64 0.41 -2.48
CA PRO A 236 -33.57 1.19 -3.08
C PRO A 236 -32.78 2.02 -2.07
N ALA A 237 -33.33 2.24 -0.87
CA ALA A 237 -32.68 3.03 0.17
C ALA A 237 -31.57 2.23 0.87
N ASN A 238 -31.87 1.00 1.30
CA ASN A 238 -30.86 0.14 1.91
C ASN A 238 -29.91 -0.45 0.86
N PHE A 239 -30.43 -0.88 -0.30
CA PHE A 239 -29.64 -1.52 -1.35
C PHE A 239 -28.99 -0.54 -2.33
N SER A 240 -28.69 0.68 -1.90
CA SER A 240 -28.10 1.69 -2.78
C SER A 240 -26.80 1.22 -3.45
N VAL A 241 -26.57 1.68 -4.68
CA VAL A 241 -25.32 1.41 -5.43
C VAL A 241 -24.09 1.82 -4.62
N PHE A 242 -24.20 2.93 -3.88
CA PHE A 242 -23.13 3.41 -3.02
C PHE A 242 -22.79 2.42 -1.90
N ASN A 243 -23.79 1.84 -1.22
CA ASN A 243 -23.56 0.84 -0.17
C ASN A 243 -22.91 -0.42 -0.74
N VAL A 244 -23.28 -0.83 -1.95
CA VAL A 244 -22.65 -1.97 -2.65
C VAL A 244 -21.18 -1.67 -2.98
N ILE A 245 -20.89 -0.47 -3.49
CA ILE A 245 -19.51 -0.03 -3.75
C ILE A 245 -18.71 0.00 -2.45
N PHE A 246 -19.26 0.59 -1.39
CA PHE A 246 -18.61 0.69 -0.09
C PHE A 246 -18.24 -0.68 0.46
N GLU A 247 -19.20 -1.62 0.49
CA GLU A 247 -18.99 -2.98 0.98
C GLU A 247 -17.97 -3.74 0.14
N THR A 248 -18.02 -3.60 -1.20
CA THR A 248 -17.10 -4.28 -2.11
C THR A 248 -15.68 -3.73 -1.98
N VAL A 249 -15.51 -2.41 -1.84
CA VAL A 249 -14.19 -1.78 -1.64
C VAL A 249 -13.64 -2.10 -0.26
N SER A 250 -14.47 -2.12 0.78
CA SER A 250 -14.06 -2.57 2.12
C SER A 250 -13.60 -4.03 2.12
N GLY A 251 -14.32 -4.91 1.42
CA GLY A 251 -13.94 -6.31 1.21
C GLY A 251 -12.62 -6.45 0.45
N TYR A 252 -12.45 -5.75 -0.67
CA TYR A 252 -11.20 -5.73 -1.44
C TYR A 252 -10.04 -5.16 -0.63
N GLY A 253 -10.28 -4.11 0.13
CA GLY A 253 -9.32 -3.50 1.04
C GLY A 253 -8.94 -4.41 2.21
N CYS A 254 -9.73 -5.46 2.47
CA CYS A 254 -9.70 -6.26 3.70
C CYS A 254 -9.80 -5.38 4.96
N VAL A 255 -10.58 -4.31 4.87
CA VAL A 255 -10.76 -3.34 5.97
C VAL A 255 -11.75 -3.88 6.98
N GLY A 256 -12.89 -4.41 6.52
CA GLY A 256 -13.89 -5.04 7.38
C GLY A 256 -14.92 -4.07 7.98
N VAL A 257 -14.99 -2.84 7.47
CA VAL A 257 -16.02 -1.86 7.84
C VAL A 257 -17.22 -2.00 6.91
N SER A 258 -18.44 -1.87 7.43
CA SER A 258 -19.68 -2.01 6.65
C SER A 258 -20.67 -0.91 6.99
N THR A 259 -21.53 -0.57 6.03
CA THR A 259 -22.73 0.25 6.27
C THR A 259 -23.81 -0.52 7.04
N GLY A 260 -23.76 -1.85 7.06
CA GLY A 260 -24.75 -2.68 7.74
C GLY A 260 -26.16 -2.58 7.14
N VAL A 261 -27.13 -3.17 7.83
CA VAL A 261 -28.56 -3.01 7.54
C VAL A 261 -29.30 -2.40 8.73
N THR A 262 -30.43 -1.77 8.47
CA THR A 262 -31.22 -1.08 9.51
C THR A 262 -32.03 -2.01 10.40
N TYR A 263 -32.28 -3.24 9.95
CA TYR A 263 -33.20 -4.18 10.59
C TYR A 263 -32.52 -5.31 11.37
N ASP A 264 -31.19 -5.45 11.28
CA ASP A 264 -30.45 -6.51 11.98
C ASP A 264 -28.96 -6.14 12.12
N ALA A 265 -28.26 -6.80 13.05
CA ALA A 265 -26.88 -6.54 13.41
C ALA A 265 -25.86 -7.32 12.56
N PHE A 266 -26.12 -7.47 11.25
CA PHE A 266 -25.19 -8.09 10.32
C PHE A 266 -24.61 -7.07 9.32
N SER A 267 -23.44 -7.39 8.74
CA SER A 267 -22.79 -6.62 7.66
C SER A 267 -23.73 -6.47 6.47
N PHE A 268 -23.66 -5.40 5.68
CA PHE A 268 -24.55 -5.20 4.53
C PHE A 268 -24.55 -6.39 3.55
N SER A 269 -23.38 -7.02 3.35
CA SER A 269 -23.23 -8.26 2.58
C SER A 269 -23.98 -9.49 3.15
N GLY A 270 -24.39 -9.46 4.42
CA GLY A 270 -25.17 -10.47 5.11
C GLY A 270 -26.58 -10.65 4.54
N SER A 271 -27.21 -9.58 4.04
CA SER A 271 -28.54 -9.66 3.41
C SER A 271 -28.51 -10.07 1.94
N TRP A 272 -27.33 -10.15 1.32
CA TRP A 272 -27.22 -10.45 -0.11
C TRP A 272 -27.51 -11.91 -0.44
N HIS A 273 -27.80 -12.15 -1.72
CA HIS A 273 -27.92 -13.49 -2.29
C HIS A 273 -26.61 -14.28 -2.16
N LYS A 274 -26.73 -15.61 -2.13
CA LYS A 274 -25.58 -16.53 -1.96
C LYS A 274 -24.50 -16.32 -3.03
N LEU A 275 -24.90 -16.03 -4.27
CA LEU A 275 -23.96 -15.77 -5.37
C LEU A 275 -23.15 -14.48 -5.15
N SER A 276 -23.80 -13.38 -4.76
CA SER A 276 -23.13 -12.10 -4.45
C SER A 276 -22.13 -12.24 -3.31
N LYS A 277 -22.45 -13.06 -2.29
CA LYS A 277 -21.52 -13.40 -1.20
C LYS A 277 -20.29 -14.16 -1.71
N LEU A 278 -20.46 -15.10 -2.63
CA LEU A 278 -19.33 -15.80 -3.25
C LEU A 278 -18.44 -14.85 -4.06
N VAL A 279 -19.03 -13.92 -4.82
CA VAL A 279 -18.28 -12.88 -5.53
C VAL A 279 -17.48 -12.03 -4.55
N LEU A 280 -18.09 -11.60 -3.44
CA LEU A 280 -17.39 -10.85 -2.39
C LEU A 280 -16.23 -11.64 -1.78
N CYS A 281 -16.39 -12.94 -1.52
CA CYS A 281 -15.29 -13.79 -1.04
C CYS A 281 -14.11 -13.81 -2.01
N VAL A 282 -14.37 -13.91 -3.32
CA VAL A 282 -13.33 -13.85 -4.36
C VAL A 282 -12.64 -12.49 -4.36
N VAL A 283 -13.40 -11.39 -4.21
CA VAL A 283 -12.86 -10.03 -4.10
C VAL A 283 -11.95 -9.89 -2.87
N MET A 284 -12.35 -10.43 -1.71
CA MET A 284 -11.53 -10.41 -0.49
C MET A 284 -10.22 -11.19 -0.66
N LEU A 285 -10.29 -12.38 -1.26
CA LEU A 285 -9.10 -13.19 -1.55
C LEU A 285 -8.14 -12.47 -2.49
N ARG A 286 -8.67 -11.89 -3.58
CA ARG A 286 -7.89 -11.08 -4.51
C ARG A 286 -7.27 -9.86 -3.82
N GLY A 287 -8.06 -9.17 -3.01
CA GLY A 287 -7.64 -8.03 -2.21
C GLY A 287 -6.48 -8.35 -1.27
N ARG A 288 -6.48 -9.54 -0.67
CA ARG A 288 -5.36 -10.05 0.15
C ARG A 288 -4.12 -10.35 -0.69
N HIS A 289 -4.29 -10.84 -1.92
CA HIS A 289 -3.19 -11.24 -2.81
C HIS A 289 -2.56 -10.09 -3.62
N ARG A 290 -3.15 -8.88 -3.65
CA ARG A 290 -2.59 -7.73 -4.40
C ARG A 290 -1.21 -7.26 -3.91
N GLY A 291 -0.85 -7.60 -2.67
CA GLY A 291 0.46 -7.32 -2.09
C GLY A 291 1.53 -8.36 -2.42
N LEU A 292 1.15 -9.51 -3.01
CA LEU A 292 2.11 -10.54 -3.39
C LEU A 292 2.92 -10.05 -4.60
N PRO A 293 4.25 -10.18 -4.56
CA PRO A 293 5.06 -9.91 -5.74
C PRO A 293 4.68 -10.91 -6.84
N VAL A 294 4.54 -10.41 -8.08
CA VAL A 294 4.16 -11.21 -9.27
C VAL A 294 5.24 -12.27 -9.60
N ALA A 295 6.44 -12.10 -9.06
CA ALA A 295 7.51 -13.07 -9.04
C ALA A 295 7.85 -13.45 -7.59
N ILE A 296 8.36 -14.67 -7.36
CA ILE A 296 8.97 -15.08 -6.08
C ILE A 296 9.98 -13.99 -5.70
N ASP A 297 9.90 -13.48 -4.46
CA ASP A 297 10.83 -12.49 -3.96
C ASP A 297 12.27 -12.99 -4.18
N LYS A 298 13.08 -12.23 -4.92
CA LYS A 298 14.44 -12.61 -5.30
C LYS A 298 15.37 -12.77 -4.09
N ALA A 299 14.97 -12.26 -2.92
CA ALA A 299 15.59 -12.58 -1.65
C ALA A 299 15.56 -14.09 -1.30
N VAL A 300 14.66 -14.85 -1.92
CA VAL A 300 14.54 -16.31 -1.85
C VAL A 300 14.67 -16.92 -3.25
N LEU A 301 15.59 -16.40 -4.08
CA LEU A 301 16.00 -17.12 -5.27
C LEU A 301 16.88 -18.29 -4.86
N LEU A 302 16.43 -19.51 -5.16
CA LEU A 302 17.30 -20.67 -5.18
C LEU A 302 18.33 -20.44 -6.31
N PRO A 303 19.63 -20.68 -6.06
CA PRO A 303 20.66 -20.51 -7.08
C PRO A 303 20.27 -21.34 -8.31
N SER A 304 19.95 -20.66 -9.40
CA SER A 304 19.63 -21.30 -10.68
C SER A 304 20.87 -21.21 -11.57
N GLU A 305 21.13 -22.26 -12.35
CA GLU A 305 22.32 -22.34 -13.22
C GLU A 305 22.44 -21.14 -14.18
N ALA A 306 21.31 -20.55 -14.59
CA ALA A 306 21.27 -19.35 -15.43
C ALA A 306 21.86 -18.10 -14.75
N GLN A 307 21.77 -17.98 -13.42
CA GLN A 307 22.38 -16.86 -12.70
C GLN A 307 23.89 -17.02 -12.56
N TYR A 308 24.36 -18.26 -12.41
CA TYR A 308 25.79 -18.55 -12.36
C TYR A 308 26.46 -18.20 -13.69
N GLN A 309 25.81 -18.54 -14.81
CA GLN A 309 26.26 -18.15 -16.14
C GLN A 309 26.28 -16.63 -16.33
N ALA A 310 25.24 -15.92 -15.89
CA ALA A 310 25.20 -14.46 -15.96
C ALA A 310 26.27 -13.77 -15.08
N GLU A 311 26.58 -14.34 -13.90
CA GLU A 311 27.67 -13.85 -13.03
C GLU A 311 29.05 -14.11 -13.66
N GLU A 312 29.26 -15.26 -14.30
CA GLU A 312 30.49 -15.57 -15.03
C GLU A 312 30.68 -14.64 -16.24
N GLU A 313 29.62 -14.35 -17.00
CA GLU A 313 29.67 -13.41 -18.13
C GLU A 313 29.97 -11.97 -17.67
N ASP A 314 29.34 -11.48 -16.59
CA ASP A 314 29.65 -10.14 -16.06
C ASP A 314 31.05 -10.06 -15.45
N ALA A 315 31.53 -11.14 -14.82
CA ALA A 315 32.91 -11.22 -14.33
C ALA A 315 33.92 -11.15 -15.48
N GLN A 316 33.65 -11.80 -16.61
CA GLN A 316 34.47 -11.72 -17.82
C GLN A 316 34.49 -10.30 -18.40
N LEU A 317 33.34 -9.65 -18.54
CA LEU A 317 33.23 -8.27 -19.03
C LEU A 317 33.98 -7.26 -18.13
N ARG A 318 33.95 -7.46 -16.81
CA ARG A 318 34.73 -6.63 -15.87
C ARG A 318 36.23 -6.84 -16.06
N MET A 319 36.68 -8.09 -16.24
CA MET A 319 38.10 -8.36 -16.52
C MET A 319 38.55 -7.69 -17.83
N GLU A 320 37.77 -7.80 -18.91
CA GLU A 320 38.06 -7.16 -20.19
C GLU A 320 38.17 -5.63 -20.07
N ARG A 321 37.24 -4.99 -19.35
CA ARG A 321 37.30 -3.53 -19.10
C ARG A 321 38.51 -3.12 -18.26
N THR A 322 39.00 -3.99 -17.38
CA THR A 322 40.18 -3.70 -16.54
C THR A 322 41.48 -3.86 -17.33
N VAL A 323 41.52 -4.80 -18.27
CA VAL A 323 42.64 -5.00 -19.21
C VAL A 323 42.73 -3.84 -20.19
N SER A 324 41.61 -3.47 -20.83
CA SER A 324 41.56 -2.34 -21.79
C SER A 324 42.01 -1.00 -21.17
N ARG A 325 41.81 -0.80 -19.86
CA ARG A 325 42.23 0.42 -19.15
C ARG A 325 43.73 0.44 -18.81
N ARG A 326 44.40 -0.70 -18.80
CA ARG A 326 45.86 -0.80 -18.58
C ARG A 326 46.67 -0.53 -19.84
N ASP A 327 46.09 -0.75 -21.02
CA ASP A 327 46.76 -0.56 -22.31
C ASP A 327 46.79 0.90 -22.80
N ILE A 328 46.27 1.84 -22.00
CA ILE A 328 46.17 3.28 -22.33
C ILE A 328 47.19 4.14 -21.52
N VAL A 329 48.08 3.52 -20.74
CA VAL A 329 49.18 4.20 -20.01
C VAL A 329 50.52 3.80 -20.59
#